data_AF-A0A1H3JZH5-F1
#
_entry.id   AF-A0A1H3JZH5-F1
#
_cell.length_a   1.000
_cell.length_b   1.000
_cell.length_c   1.000
_cell.angle_alpha   90.00
_cell.angle_beta   90.00
_cell.angle_gamma   90.00
#
_symmetry.space_group_name_H-M   'P 1'
#
loop_
_entity.id
_entity.type
_entity.pdbx_description
1 polymer ?
#
loop_
_entity_poly.entity_id
_entity_poly.type
_entity_poly.pdbx_seq_one_letter_code
_entity_poly.pdbx_strand_id
1 'polypeptide(L)'
;MTKYFDIFNGDADGICALIQLRLVEPLDAELITGVKRDITLLQQVTAAAGDRITVLDISLDRNREDLQRLLTAGANVLYFDHHFAGKIPVHDNLQAMIDESPSTCTSLLVDRYLKERYSLWAIAAAFGDNLVSIAQKRCSELNLNAEDIQVLRQLGELINYNGYGSHIEDLHFHPASLFHALHHFDDPREAYDSSPEVAILASGYAADMEHINALPPILATDIAAVYQLPDASWARRTVGIFANNLSQTYPERAHLILCPDGQGSLTVSLRAAKTHPHGASAFCRRYPEGGGREAAAGINRLPEVAVTELIADFERTFGSSPRKIE
;
A
#
# COMPACT_ATOMS: atom_id res chain seq x y z
N MET A 1 -16.75 -13.97 -27.47
CA MET A 1 -15.29 -14.10 -27.27
C MET A 1 -15.07 -13.80 -25.80
N THR A 2 -14.42 -14.70 -25.07
CA THR A 2 -14.13 -14.51 -23.64
C THR A 2 -13.18 -13.33 -23.47
N LYS A 3 -13.54 -12.38 -22.61
CA LYS A 3 -12.65 -11.30 -22.17
C LYS A 3 -11.93 -11.69 -20.89
N TYR A 4 -10.78 -11.07 -20.70
CA TYR A 4 -9.93 -11.24 -19.53
C TYR A 4 -9.70 -9.89 -18.86
N PHE A 5 -9.84 -9.84 -17.55
CA PHE A 5 -9.62 -8.66 -16.75
C PHE A 5 -8.64 -9.00 -15.63
N ASP A 6 -7.60 -8.19 -15.47
CA ASP A 6 -6.71 -8.25 -14.32
C ASP A 6 -6.89 -6.98 -13.50
N ILE A 7 -7.49 -7.13 -12.32
CA ILE A 7 -7.76 -6.04 -11.39
C ILE A 7 -6.81 -6.16 -10.20
N PHE A 8 -5.99 -5.15 -9.96
CA PHE A 8 -4.94 -5.22 -8.97
C PHE A 8 -4.61 -3.88 -8.33
N ASN A 9 -4.21 -3.92 -7.06
CA ASN A 9 -3.65 -2.76 -6.37
C ASN A 9 -2.39 -2.26 -7.09
N GLY A 10 -2.21 -0.95 -7.22
CA GLY A 10 -1.08 -0.36 -7.92
C GLY A 10 0.22 -0.28 -7.11
N ASP A 11 0.28 -0.97 -5.99
CA ASP A 11 1.47 -1.07 -5.15
C ASP A 11 2.34 -2.29 -5.49
N ALA A 12 3.37 -2.55 -4.67
CA ALA A 12 4.24 -3.69 -4.88
C ALA A 12 3.53 -5.04 -4.77
N ASP A 13 2.55 -5.18 -3.89
CA ASP A 13 1.93 -6.48 -3.65
C ASP A 13 0.99 -6.87 -4.79
N GLY A 14 0.14 -5.94 -5.25
CA GLY A 14 -0.71 -6.17 -6.42
C GLY A 14 0.08 -6.39 -7.72
N ILE A 15 1.09 -5.55 -7.98
CA ILE A 15 1.91 -5.66 -9.20
C ILE A 15 2.71 -6.97 -9.22
N CYS A 16 3.43 -7.30 -8.15
CA CYS A 16 4.26 -8.50 -8.11
C CYS A 16 3.41 -9.78 -8.14
N ALA A 17 2.21 -9.78 -7.54
CA ALA A 17 1.27 -10.89 -7.63
C ALA A 17 0.85 -11.13 -9.09
N LEU A 18 0.55 -10.06 -9.84
CA LEU A 18 0.16 -10.17 -11.24
C LEU A 18 1.32 -10.66 -12.12
N ILE A 19 2.53 -10.14 -11.90
CA ILE A 19 3.73 -10.58 -12.63
C ILE A 19 3.90 -12.10 -12.49
N GLN A 20 3.86 -12.63 -11.26
CA GLN A 20 3.98 -14.07 -11.02
C GLN A 20 2.95 -14.89 -11.82
N LEU A 21 1.68 -14.46 -11.83
CA LEU A 21 0.62 -15.14 -12.59
C LEU A 21 0.88 -15.09 -14.10
N ARG A 22 1.29 -13.93 -14.62
CA ARG A 22 1.46 -13.70 -16.07
C ARG A 22 2.74 -14.29 -16.64
N LEU A 23 3.76 -14.52 -15.80
CA LEU A 23 4.92 -15.34 -16.16
C LEU A 23 4.54 -16.83 -16.35
N VAL A 24 3.57 -17.35 -15.58
CA VAL A 24 3.07 -18.73 -15.73
C VAL A 24 2.04 -18.88 -16.85
N GLU A 25 1.06 -17.98 -16.89
CA GLU A 25 -0.03 -17.94 -17.88
C GLU A 25 -0.03 -16.56 -18.55
N PRO A 26 0.80 -16.35 -19.60
CA PRO A 26 0.78 -15.13 -20.38
C PRO A 26 -0.62 -14.90 -20.94
N LEU A 27 -1.14 -13.70 -20.73
CA LEU A 27 -2.52 -13.36 -21.07
C LEU A 27 -2.62 -11.90 -21.47
N ASP A 28 -3.38 -11.64 -22.53
CA ASP A 28 -3.78 -10.28 -22.90
C ASP A 28 -5.10 -9.96 -22.18
N ALA A 29 -4.98 -9.24 -21.06
CA ALA A 29 -6.09 -8.87 -20.20
C ALA A 29 -6.20 -7.35 -20.10
N GLU A 30 -7.44 -6.87 -19.97
CA GLU A 30 -7.69 -5.47 -19.63
C GLU A 30 -7.22 -5.21 -18.19
N LEU A 31 -6.25 -4.31 -18.02
CA LEU A 31 -5.65 -3.98 -16.73
C LEU A 31 -6.45 -2.87 -16.04
N ILE A 32 -6.93 -3.13 -14.83
CA ILE A 32 -7.67 -2.17 -14.01
C ILE A 32 -6.93 -2.00 -12.68
N THR A 33 -6.35 -0.83 -12.50
CA THR A 33 -5.50 -0.52 -11.35
C THR A 33 -5.50 0.98 -11.10
N GLY A 34 -5.26 1.37 -9.86
CA GLY A 34 -5.17 2.76 -9.43
C GLY A 34 -4.01 2.97 -8.46
N VAL A 35 -3.96 4.14 -7.84
CA VAL A 35 -3.06 4.40 -6.71
C VAL A 35 -3.31 3.41 -5.55
N LYS A 36 -2.38 3.24 -4.61
CA LYS A 36 -2.49 2.27 -3.49
C LYS A 36 -3.80 2.39 -2.67
N ARG A 37 -4.35 3.60 -2.60
CA ARG A 37 -5.60 3.88 -1.88
C ARG A 37 -6.88 3.63 -2.69
N ASP A 38 -6.77 3.38 -4.00
CA ASP A 38 -7.90 3.03 -4.86
C ASP A 38 -8.21 1.54 -4.73
N ILE A 39 -9.05 1.22 -3.74
CA ILE A 39 -9.35 -0.15 -3.32
C ILE A 39 -10.73 -0.64 -3.78
N THR A 40 -11.45 0.14 -4.59
CA THR A 40 -12.80 -0.17 -5.10
C THR A 40 -12.78 -0.30 -6.61
N LEU A 41 -11.93 -1.19 -7.12
CA LEU A 41 -11.64 -1.28 -8.56
C LEU A 41 -12.67 -2.13 -9.34
N LEU A 42 -13.39 -3.06 -8.69
CA LEU A 42 -14.33 -3.95 -9.39
C LEU A 42 -15.52 -3.20 -10.01
N GLN A 43 -15.86 -2.02 -9.49
CA GLN A 43 -16.91 -1.16 -10.05
C GLN A 43 -16.65 -0.74 -11.50
N GLN A 44 -15.38 -0.74 -11.93
CA GLN A 44 -14.98 -0.35 -13.28
C GLN A 44 -15.22 -1.47 -14.32
N VAL A 45 -15.43 -2.71 -13.86
CA VAL A 45 -15.56 -3.88 -14.74
C VAL A 45 -17.00 -4.08 -15.19
N THR A 46 -17.20 -4.20 -16.50
CA THR A 46 -18.43 -4.75 -17.09
C THR A 46 -18.11 -6.08 -17.78
N ALA A 47 -18.55 -7.17 -17.18
CA ALA A 47 -18.30 -8.54 -17.66
C ALA A 47 -19.59 -9.22 -18.15
N ALA A 48 -19.42 -10.20 -19.03
CA ALA A 48 -20.46 -11.10 -19.51
C ALA A 48 -20.18 -12.55 -19.09
N ALA A 49 -21.16 -13.43 -19.34
CA ALA A 49 -21.04 -14.84 -19.02
C ALA A 49 -19.81 -15.48 -19.71
N GLY A 50 -18.98 -16.15 -18.91
CA GLY A 50 -17.76 -16.80 -19.38
C GLY A 50 -16.51 -15.93 -19.41
N ASP A 51 -16.60 -14.62 -19.15
CA ASP A 51 -15.44 -13.76 -18.96
C ASP A 51 -14.63 -14.21 -17.74
N ARG A 52 -13.31 -13.99 -17.76
CA ARG A 52 -12.38 -14.37 -16.68
C ARG A 52 -11.81 -13.12 -16.02
N ILE A 53 -11.89 -13.09 -14.69
CA ILE A 53 -11.53 -11.94 -13.87
C ILE A 53 -10.52 -12.42 -12.83
N THR A 54 -9.32 -11.86 -12.84
CA THR A 54 -8.34 -12.01 -11.77
C THR A 54 -8.42 -10.77 -10.88
N VAL A 55 -8.54 -10.96 -9.57
CA VAL A 55 -8.54 -9.88 -8.59
C VAL A 55 -7.41 -10.08 -7.60
N LEU A 56 -6.59 -9.05 -7.40
CA LEU A 56 -5.38 -9.10 -6.58
C LEU A 56 -5.33 -7.90 -5.63
N ASP A 57 -5.12 -8.18 -4.36
CA ASP A 57 -4.70 -7.20 -3.35
C ASP A 57 -5.66 -6.02 -3.11
N ILE A 58 -6.96 -6.28 -3.25
CA ILE A 58 -8.01 -5.36 -2.85
C ILE A 58 -9.05 -6.10 -2.03
N SER A 59 -9.56 -5.45 -0.99
CA SER A 59 -10.48 -6.08 -0.04
C SER A 59 -11.76 -6.57 -0.72
N LEU A 60 -12.07 -7.86 -0.54
CA LEU A 60 -13.35 -8.43 -0.96
C LEU A 60 -14.51 -7.72 -0.28
N ASP A 61 -14.37 -7.33 0.99
CA ASP A 61 -15.43 -6.65 1.72
C ASP A 61 -15.79 -5.30 1.10
N ARG A 62 -14.77 -4.56 0.64
CA ARG A 62 -14.94 -3.28 -0.07
C ARG A 62 -15.51 -3.42 -1.47
N ASN A 63 -15.32 -4.57 -2.11
CA ASN A 63 -15.76 -4.84 -3.49
C ASN A 63 -16.93 -5.83 -3.55
N ARG A 64 -17.61 -6.10 -2.43
CA ARG A 64 -18.60 -7.18 -2.29
C ARG A 64 -19.76 -7.07 -3.27
N GLU A 65 -20.33 -5.88 -3.39
CA GLU A 65 -21.49 -5.64 -4.25
C GLU A 65 -21.12 -5.83 -5.72
N ASP A 66 -19.97 -5.32 -6.13
CA ASP A 66 -19.46 -5.51 -7.49
C ASP A 66 -19.05 -6.95 -7.79
N LEU A 67 -18.46 -7.67 -6.83
CA LEU A 67 -18.19 -9.09 -6.96
C LEU A 67 -19.48 -9.88 -7.21
N GLN A 68 -20.53 -9.61 -6.44
CA GLN A 68 -21.84 -10.26 -6.62
C GLN A 68 -22.45 -9.94 -7.98
N ARG A 69 -22.35 -8.68 -8.43
CA ARG A 69 -22.79 -8.24 -9.76
C ARG A 69 -22.06 -9.01 -10.87
N LEU A 70 -20.73 -9.15 -10.79
CA LEU A 70 -19.92 -9.85 -11.77
C LEU A 70 -20.21 -11.36 -11.80
N LEU A 71 -20.36 -11.99 -10.64
CA LEU A 71 -20.74 -13.41 -10.54
C LEU A 71 -22.14 -13.66 -11.10
N THR A 72 -23.10 -12.77 -10.83
CA THR A 72 -24.47 -12.85 -11.37
C THR A 72 -24.50 -12.73 -12.89
N ALA A 73 -23.57 -11.95 -13.48
CA ALA A 73 -23.40 -11.86 -14.93
C ALA A 73 -22.80 -13.14 -15.54
N GLY A 74 -22.36 -14.10 -14.72
CA GLY A 74 -21.79 -15.38 -15.14
C GLY A 74 -20.28 -15.32 -15.39
N ALA A 75 -19.58 -14.31 -14.89
CA ALA A 75 -18.12 -14.25 -14.96
C ALA A 75 -17.46 -15.26 -14.02
N ASN A 76 -16.25 -15.70 -14.36
CA ASN A 76 -15.39 -16.53 -13.53
C ASN A 76 -14.36 -15.66 -12.82
N VAL A 77 -14.36 -15.68 -11.49
CA VAL A 77 -13.52 -14.82 -10.66
C VAL A 77 -12.51 -15.64 -9.89
N LEU A 78 -11.24 -15.33 -10.09
CA LEU A 78 -10.12 -15.80 -9.29
C LEU A 78 -9.64 -14.64 -8.42
N TYR A 79 -9.69 -14.79 -7.10
CA TYR A 79 -9.49 -13.71 -6.13
C TYR A 79 -8.37 -14.08 -5.15
N PHE A 80 -7.32 -13.27 -5.08
CA PHE A 80 -6.27 -13.37 -4.07
C PHE A 80 -6.24 -12.07 -3.25
N ASP A 81 -6.30 -12.20 -1.93
CA ASP A 81 -6.26 -11.05 -1.04
C ASP A 81 -5.89 -11.46 0.39
N HIS A 82 -5.34 -10.52 1.14
CA HIS A 82 -4.98 -10.69 2.55
C HIS A 82 -5.67 -9.68 3.49
N HIS A 83 -6.51 -8.80 2.93
CA HIS A 83 -7.31 -7.87 3.72
C HIS A 83 -8.54 -8.55 4.32
N PHE A 84 -9.19 -7.85 5.26
CA PHE A 84 -10.48 -8.28 5.79
C PHE A 84 -11.49 -8.49 4.65
N ALA A 85 -12.05 -9.70 4.58
CA ALA A 85 -12.99 -10.11 3.53
C ALA A 85 -14.42 -10.30 4.06
N GLY A 86 -14.61 -10.31 5.37
CA GLY A 86 -15.88 -10.65 5.99
C GLY A 86 -16.38 -12.03 5.55
N LYS A 87 -17.69 -12.18 5.32
CA LYS A 87 -18.24 -13.45 4.84
C LYS A 87 -17.98 -13.63 3.34
N ILE A 88 -17.12 -14.57 2.96
CA ILE A 88 -16.87 -14.88 1.54
C ILE A 88 -18.12 -15.53 0.91
N PRO A 89 -18.63 -15.05 -0.25
CA PRO A 89 -19.74 -15.67 -0.96
C PRO A 89 -19.40 -17.09 -1.41
N VAL A 90 -20.40 -17.98 -1.41
CA VAL A 90 -20.26 -19.33 -2.01
C VAL A 90 -20.88 -19.28 -3.41
N HIS A 91 -20.07 -19.53 -4.43
CA HIS A 91 -20.51 -19.51 -5.83
C HIS A 91 -19.58 -20.39 -6.68
N ASP A 92 -20.12 -21.14 -7.63
CA ASP A 92 -19.35 -22.09 -8.45
C ASP A 92 -18.29 -21.39 -9.32
N ASN A 93 -18.56 -20.15 -9.73
CA ASN A 93 -17.65 -19.32 -10.52
C ASN A 93 -16.71 -18.45 -9.67
N LEU A 94 -16.61 -18.66 -8.35
CA LEU A 94 -15.69 -17.93 -7.48
C LEU A 94 -14.65 -18.87 -6.88
N GLN A 95 -13.38 -18.61 -7.18
CA GLN A 95 -12.25 -19.18 -6.46
C GLN A 95 -11.57 -18.06 -5.66
N ALA A 96 -11.71 -18.10 -4.33
CA ALA A 96 -11.12 -17.11 -3.44
C ALA A 96 -10.00 -17.72 -2.58
N MET A 97 -8.78 -17.24 -2.76
CA MET A 97 -7.61 -17.49 -1.91
C MET A 97 -7.42 -16.30 -0.98
N ILE A 98 -8.07 -16.33 0.17
CA ILE A 98 -8.03 -15.24 1.14
C ILE A 98 -7.42 -15.71 2.45
N ASP A 99 -6.44 -14.96 2.96
CA ASP A 99 -5.78 -15.20 4.25
C ASP A 99 -5.50 -13.88 4.95
N GLU A 100 -6.30 -13.56 5.97
CA GLU A 100 -6.22 -12.30 6.73
C GLU A 100 -5.05 -12.26 7.75
N SER A 101 -4.17 -13.27 7.72
CA SER A 101 -3.04 -13.37 8.65
C SER A 101 -2.07 -12.20 8.45
N PRO A 102 -1.59 -11.58 9.55
CA PRO A 102 -0.59 -10.50 9.45
C PRO A 102 0.80 -10.98 8.97
N SER A 103 0.94 -12.25 8.62
CA SER A 103 2.19 -12.88 8.18
C SER A 103 2.21 -13.24 6.69
N THR A 104 1.23 -12.75 5.91
CA THR A 104 1.18 -12.94 4.46
C THR A 104 0.75 -11.67 3.75
N CYS A 105 1.07 -11.61 2.46
CA CYS A 105 0.56 -10.65 1.49
C CYS A 105 0.03 -11.42 0.26
N THR A 106 -0.67 -10.74 -0.64
CA THR A 106 -1.27 -11.31 -1.85
C THR A 106 -0.25 -12.03 -2.71
N SER A 107 0.93 -11.45 -2.90
CA SER A 107 2.03 -12.06 -3.67
C SER A 107 2.54 -13.36 -3.08
N LEU A 108 2.56 -13.52 -1.75
CA LEU A 108 2.91 -14.78 -1.10
C LEU A 108 1.81 -15.84 -1.24
N LEU A 109 0.54 -15.42 -1.34
CA LEU A 109 -0.57 -16.34 -1.65
C LEU A 109 -0.49 -16.85 -3.08
N VAL A 110 -0.18 -15.94 -4.03
CA VAL A 110 0.07 -16.30 -5.43
C VAL A 110 1.29 -17.23 -5.55
N ASP A 111 2.39 -16.93 -4.87
CA ASP A 111 3.59 -17.77 -4.87
C ASP A 111 3.27 -19.21 -4.45
N ARG A 112 2.52 -19.37 -3.35
CA ARG A 112 2.05 -20.67 -2.87
C ARG A 112 1.15 -21.37 -3.89
N TYR A 113 0.23 -20.64 -4.51
CA TYR A 113 -0.66 -21.18 -5.54
C TYR A 113 0.12 -21.69 -6.76
N LEU A 114 1.18 -20.98 -7.15
CA LEU A 114 2.06 -21.32 -8.26
C LEU A 114 3.18 -22.30 -7.88
N LYS A 115 3.13 -22.88 -6.66
CA LYS A 115 4.12 -23.83 -6.15
C LYS A 115 5.54 -23.27 -6.14
N GLU A 116 5.67 -22.01 -5.72
CA GLU A 116 6.95 -21.35 -5.45
C GLU A 116 7.84 -21.19 -6.69
N ARG A 117 7.23 -21.08 -7.88
CA ARG A 117 7.97 -20.97 -9.16
C ARG A 117 8.67 -19.61 -9.33
N TYR A 118 8.15 -18.55 -8.72
CA TYR A 118 8.63 -17.17 -8.88
C TYR A 118 8.80 -16.46 -7.53
N SER A 119 9.29 -17.17 -6.51
CA SER A 119 9.33 -16.69 -5.12
C SER A 119 10.13 -15.41 -4.89
N LEU A 120 11.08 -15.06 -5.77
CA LEU A 120 11.81 -13.81 -5.64
C LEU A 120 10.89 -12.59 -5.83
N TRP A 121 9.91 -12.66 -6.75
CA TRP A 121 8.89 -11.62 -6.90
C TRP A 121 8.02 -11.50 -5.65
N ALA A 122 7.66 -12.63 -5.03
CA ALA A 122 6.91 -12.63 -3.79
C ALA A 122 7.70 -12.08 -2.59
N ILE A 123 9.01 -12.30 -2.56
CA ILE A 123 9.91 -11.72 -1.56
C ILE A 123 10.03 -10.20 -1.75
N ALA A 124 10.20 -9.72 -2.98
CA ALA A 124 10.24 -8.29 -3.28
C ALA A 124 8.92 -7.62 -2.85
N ALA A 125 7.77 -8.22 -3.18
CA ALA A 125 6.46 -7.77 -2.73
C ALA A 125 6.35 -7.69 -1.20
N ALA A 126 6.79 -8.73 -0.48
CA ALA A 126 6.75 -8.76 0.98
C ALA A 126 7.62 -7.65 1.61
N PHE A 127 8.75 -7.28 1.01
CA PHE A 127 9.49 -6.09 1.43
C PHE A 127 8.72 -4.80 1.15
N GLY A 128 8.14 -4.67 -0.04
CA GLY A 128 7.32 -3.52 -0.43
C GLY A 128 6.13 -3.30 0.50
N ASP A 129 5.46 -4.37 0.93
CA ASP A 129 4.35 -4.35 1.88
C ASP A 129 4.80 -4.32 3.36
N ASN A 130 6.09 -4.05 3.60
CA ASN A 130 6.68 -3.87 4.92
C ASN A 130 6.58 -5.13 5.84
N LEU A 131 6.51 -6.33 5.25
CA LEU A 131 6.61 -7.62 5.93
C LEU A 131 8.07 -8.09 6.05
N VAL A 132 8.95 -7.20 6.54
CA VAL A 132 10.42 -7.37 6.54
C VAL A 132 10.86 -8.70 7.14
N SER A 133 10.29 -9.11 8.29
CA SER A 133 10.67 -10.36 8.95
C SER A 133 10.27 -11.61 8.16
N ILE A 134 9.14 -11.57 7.45
CA ILE A 134 8.66 -12.65 6.59
C ILE A 134 9.55 -12.74 5.35
N ALA A 135 9.83 -11.60 4.71
CA ALA A 135 10.73 -11.54 3.56
C ALA A 135 12.13 -12.07 3.90
N GLN A 136 12.71 -11.64 5.04
CA GLN A 136 14.02 -12.13 5.51
C GLN A 136 14.03 -13.64 5.77
N LYS A 137 12.94 -14.18 6.34
CA LYS A 137 12.80 -15.62 6.54
C LYS A 137 12.80 -16.36 5.19
N ARG A 138 12.03 -15.91 4.21
CA ARG A 138 11.98 -16.48 2.86
C ARG A 138 13.33 -16.41 2.15
N CYS A 139 14.04 -15.28 2.25
CA CYS A 139 15.40 -15.15 1.74
C CYS A 139 16.35 -16.19 2.36
N SER A 140 16.22 -16.42 3.66
CA SER A 140 17.04 -17.41 4.38
C SER A 140 16.72 -18.84 3.93
N GLU A 141 15.44 -19.16 3.71
CA GLU A 141 14.98 -20.45 3.19
C GLU A 141 15.56 -20.72 1.77
N LEU A 142 15.73 -19.68 0.96
CA LEU A 142 16.36 -19.73 -0.37
C LEU A 142 17.89 -19.57 -0.36
N ASN A 143 18.52 -19.41 0.81
CA ASN A 143 19.96 -19.18 0.98
C ASN A 143 20.49 -17.97 0.19
N LEU A 144 19.72 -16.88 0.12
CA LEU A 144 20.15 -15.65 -0.57
C LEU A 144 21.25 -14.94 0.21
N ASN A 145 22.19 -14.34 -0.51
CA ASN A 145 23.25 -13.51 0.09
C ASN A 145 22.71 -12.09 0.43
N ALA A 146 23.52 -11.32 1.16
CA ALA A 146 23.11 -9.99 1.62
C ALA A 146 22.85 -8.99 0.48
N GLU A 147 23.58 -9.10 -0.63
CA GLU A 147 23.43 -8.23 -1.80
C GLU A 147 22.10 -8.49 -2.51
N ASP A 148 21.79 -9.75 -2.80
CA ASP A 148 20.49 -10.17 -3.36
C ASP A 148 19.32 -9.73 -2.48
N ILE A 149 19.44 -9.89 -1.16
CA ILE A 149 18.40 -9.46 -0.21
C ILE A 149 18.18 -7.95 -0.29
N GLN A 150 19.26 -7.17 -0.39
CA GLN A 150 19.17 -5.72 -0.49
C GLN A 150 18.52 -5.30 -1.82
N VAL A 151 18.88 -5.94 -2.92
CA VAL A 151 18.27 -5.70 -4.25
C VAL A 151 16.77 -5.95 -4.22
N LEU A 152 16.34 -7.13 -3.74
CA LEU A 152 14.91 -7.48 -3.65
C LEU A 152 14.14 -6.51 -2.76
N ARG A 153 14.75 -6.11 -1.63
CA ARG A 153 14.16 -5.14 -0.73
C ARG A 153 13.98 -3.79 -1.39
N GLN A 154 15.02 -3.26 -2.03
CA GLN A 154 14.97 -1.97 -2.69
C GLN A 154 13.97 -1.98 -3.85
N LEU A 155 13.95 -3.04 -4.67
CA LEU A 155 12.96 -3.18 -5.73
C LEU A 155 11.53 -3.11 -5.17
N GLY A 156 11.23 -3.91 -4.15
CA GLY A 156 9.91 -3.92 -3.50
C GLY A 156 9.51 -2.55 -2.95
N GLU A 157 10.44 -1.88 -2.25
CA GLU A 157 10.23 -0.54 -1.70
C GLU A 157 9.99 0.50 -2.81
N LEU A 158 10.69 0.40 -3.96
CA LEU A 158 10.54 1.32 -5.09
C LEU A 158 9.21 1.11 -5.85
N ILE A 159 8.79 -0.13 -6.08
CA ILE A 159 7.48 -0.41 -6.69
C ILE A 159 6.36 0.09 -5.76
N ASN A 160 6.47 -0.17 -4.46
CA ASN A 160 5.49 0.31 -3.49
C ASN A 160 5.48 1.85 -3.40
N TYR A 161 6.66 2.48 -3.51
CA TYR A 161 6.79 3.94 -3.59
C TYR A 161 6.00 4.52 -4.77
N ASN A 162 6.05 3.88 -5.95
CA ASN A 162 5.23 4.28 -7.09
C ASN A 162 3.73 4.15 -6.80
N GLY A 163 3.28 3.29 -5.88
CA GLY A 163 1.88 3.16 -5.53
C GLY A 163 1.33 4.32 -4.68
N TYR A 164 2.18 5.10 -4.01
CA TYR A 164 1.71 6.19 -3.16
C TYR A 164 1.39 7.45 -3.97
N GLY A 165 0.26 8.09 -3.65
CA GLY A 165 -0.21 9.31 -4.31
C GLY A 165 -1.66 9.57 -3.94
N SER A 166 -2.12 10.81 -4.15
CA SER A 166 -3.56 11.08 -4.06
C SER A 166 -4.25 10.71 -5.37
N HIS A 167 -3.61 11.04 -6.48
CA HIS A 167 -4.13 10.83 -7.83
C HIS A 167 -3.06 10.17 -8.69
N ILE A 168 -3.45 9.59 -9.83
CA ILE A 168 -2.52 8.91 -10.75
C ILE A 168 -1.39 9.85 -11.20
N GLU A 169 -1.68 11.13 -11.34
CA GLU A 169 -0.72 12.16 -11.76
C GLU A 169 0.37 12.43 -10.70
N ASP A 170 0.17 11.99 -9.46
CA ASP A 170 1.21 12.07 -8.44
C ASP A 170 2.27 10.99 -8.60
N LEU A 171 2.00 9.93 -9.36
CA LEU A 171 2.87 8.78 -9.51
C LEU A 171 3.94 9.05 -10.58
N HIS A 172 5.06 8.34 -10.52
CA HIS A 172 6.05 8.39 -11.60
C HIS A 172 5.54 7.63 -12.83
N PHE A 173 4.86 6.51 -12.58
CA PHE A 173 4.25 5.69 -13.62
C PHE A 173 2.84 5.30 -13.24
N HIS A 174 1.95 5.24 -14.24
CA HIS A 174 0.70 4.51 -14.09
C HIS A 174 1.02 3.04 -13.74
N PRO A 175 0.37 2.43 -12.72
CA PRO A 175 0.73 1.07 -12.28
C PRO A 175 0.65 0.00 -13.38
N ALA A 176 -0.32 0.11 -14.29
CA ALA A 176 -0.39 -0.75 -15.48
C ALA A 176 0.86 -0.64 -16.39
N SER A 177 1.39 0.58 -16.58
CA SER A 177 2.62 0.78 -17.35
C SER A 177 3.83 0.19 -16.64
N LEU A 178 3.90 0.35 -15.30
CA LEU A 178 4.97 -0.25 -14.50
C LEU A 178 4.90 -1.78 -14.55
N PHE A 179 3.71 -2.37 -14.45
CA PHE A 179 3.52 -3.81 -14.65
C PHE A 179 4.05 -4.25 -16.03
N HIS A 180 3.67 -3.57 -17.12
CA HIS A 180 4.15 -3.92 -18.45
C HIS A 180 5.68 -3.83 -18.57
N ALA A 181 6.29 -2.83 -17.94
CA ALA A 181 7.74 -2.66 -17.90
C ALA A 181 8.46 -3.77 -17.12
N LEU A 182 7.80 -4.43 -16.16
CA LEU A 182 8.45 -5.39 -15.27
C LEU A 182 8.10 -6.86 -15.56
N HIS A 183 6.93 -7.14 -16.12
CA HIS A 183 6.40 -8.52 -16.23
C HIS A 183 7.17 -9.45 -17.17
N HIS A 184 8.14 -8.94 -17.93
CA HIS A 184 8.97 -9.75 -18.82
C HIS A 184 10.25 -10.28 -18.16
N PHE A 185 10.55 -9.83 -16.94
CA PHE A 185 11.67 -10.35 -16.15
C PHE A 185 11.21 -11.55 -15.31
N ASP A 186 11.76 -12.72 -15.61
CA ASP A 186 11.57 -13.91 -14.78
C ASP A 186 12.17 -13.71 -13.37
N ASP A 187 13.32 -13.03 -13.29
CA ASP A 187 14.02 -12.72 -12.05
C ASP A 187 13.95 -11.20 -11.73
N PRO A 188 13.39 -10.81 -10.58
CA PRO A 188 13.30 -9.39 -10.20
C PRO A 188 14.64 -8.68 -10.04
N ARG A 189 15.74 -9.41 -9.82
CA ARG A 189 17.08 -8.78 -9.73
C ARG A 189 17.52 -8.21 -11.07
N GLU A 190 17.18 -8.90 -12.16
CA GLU A 190 17.43 -8.39 -13.51
C GLU A 190 16.61 -7.12 -13.79
N ALA A 191 15.36 -7.08 -13.29
CA ALA A 191 14.52 -5.89 -13.38
C ALA A 191 15.14 -4.71 -12.62
N TYR A 192 15.69 -4.94 -11.43
CA TYR A 192 16.36 -3.90 -10.65
C TYR A 192 17.58 -3.32 -11.39
N ASP A 193 18.38 -4.17 -12.02
CA ASP A 193 19.60 -3.75 -12.72
C ASP A 193 19.35 -3.08 -14.07
N SER A 194 18.30 -3.53 -14.79
CA SER A 194 18.13 -3.22 -16.21
C SER A 194 16.91 -2.38 -16.56
N SER A 195 15.90 -2.26 -15.69
CA SER A 195 14.69 -1.48 -15.99
C SER A 195 14.97 0.03 -15.85
N PRO A 196 14.75 0.81 -16.93
CA PRO A 196 14.80 2.27 -16.85
C PRO A 196 13.77 2.83 -15.86
N GLU A 197 12.60 2.20 -15.76
CA GLU A 197 11.54 2.60 -14.83
C GLU A 197 11.99 2.45 -13.38
N VAL A 198 12.67 1.35 -13.02
CA VAL A 198 13.23 1.17 -11.67
C VAL A 198 14.29 2.23 -11.36
N ALA A 199 15.16 2.56 -12.32
CA ALA A 199 16.15 3.62 -12.15
C ALA A 199 15.52 5.02 -11.96
N ILE A 200 14.43 5.30 -12.68
CA ILE A 200 13.64 6.54 -12.51
C ILE A 200 12.99 6.57 -11.12
N LEU A 201 12.40 5.46 -10.67
CA LEU A 201 11.82 5.35 -9.33
C LEU A 201 12.89 5.57 -8.25
N ALA A 202 14.08 4.98 -8.40
CA ALA A 202 15.18 5.16 -7.45
C ALA A 202 15.63 6.63 -7.36
N SER A 203 15.79 7.29 -8.51
CA SER A 203 16.19 8.70 -8.57
C SER A 203 15.10 9.61 -7.99
N GLY A 204 13.84 9.36 -8.33
CA GLY A 204 12.70 10.10 -7.80
C GLY A 204 12.52 9.91 -6.30
N TYR A 205 12.71 8.69 -5.80
CA TYR A 205 12.68 8.39 -4.37
C TYR A 205 13.76 9.18 -3.62
N ALA A 206 15.01 9.15 -4.11
CA ALA A 206 16.11 9.89 -3.49
C ALA A 206 15.83 11.40 -3.43
N ALA A 207 15.36 11.99 -4.54
CA ALA A 207 15.00 13.41 -4.60
C ALA A 207 13.86 13.78 -3.64
N ASP A 208 12.81 12.96 -3.57
CA ASP A 208 11.69 13.20 -2.64
C ASP A 208 12.16 13.10 -1.17
N MET A 209 13.06 12.17 -0.87
CA MET A 209 13.63 12.03 0.48
C MET A 209 14.50 13.21 0.89
N GLU A 210 15.21 13.86 -0.05
CA GLU A 210 15.93 15.11 0.23
C GLU A 210 14.97 16.22 0.68
N HIS A 211 13.82 16.35 0.02
CA HIS A 211 12.79 17.32 0.41
C HIS A 211 12.24 17.05 1.82
N ILE A 212 11.97 15.78 2.14
CA ILE A 212 11.51 15.39 3.47
C ILE A 212 12.54 15.72 4.54
N ASN A 213 13.81 15.39 4.31
CA ASN A 213 14.87 15.59 5.30
C ASN A 213 15.10 17.07 5.60
N ALA A 214 14.77 17.96 4.67
CA ALA A 214 14.84 19.41 4.84
C ALA A 214 13.58 20.02 5.46
N LEU A 215 12.49 19.26 5.64
CA LEU A 215 11.19 19.78 6.07
C LEU A 215 11.17 20.07 7.59
N PRO A 216 11.00 21.32 8.02
CA PRO A 216 10.87 21.63 9.44
C PRO A 216 9.47 21.27 9.97
N PRO A 217 9.36 20.85 11.24
CA PRO A 217 8.06 20.75 11.90
C PRO A 217 7.45 22.15 12.07
N ILE A 218 6.13 22.26 11.97
CA ILE A 218 5.42 23.48 12.38
C ILE A 218 5.41 23.61 13.91
N LEU A 219 5.46 22.47 14.60
CA LEU A 219 5.53 22.36 16.05
C LEU A 219 6.32 21.10 16.41
N ALA A 220 7.26 21.21 17.34
CA ALA A 220 7.94 20.06 17.90
C ALA A 220 8.24 20.25 19.37
N THR A 221 7.91 19.23 20.15
CA THR A 221 8.28 19.04 21.55
C THR A 221 8.94 17.66 21.68
N ASP A 222 9.32 17.29 22.90
CA ASP A 222 9.89 15.97 23.20
C ASP A 222 8.89 14.83 22.97
N ILE A 223 7.58 15.10 23.09
CA ILE A 223 6.51 14.08 23.09
C ILE A 223 5.50 14.22 21.94
N ALA A 224 5.46 15.36 21.26
CA ALA A 224 4.58 15.59 20.10
C ALA A 224 5.26 16.45 19.03
N ALA A 225 5.04 16.11 17.75
CA ALA A 225 5.43 16.96 16.63
C ALA A 225 4.35 16.98 15.54
N VAL A 226 4.20 18.14 14.91
CA VAL A 226 3.31 18.36 13.77
C VAL A 226 4.11 18.81 12.57
N TYR A 227 3.83 18.22 11.41
CA TYR A 227 4.40 18.58 10.13
C TYR A 227 3.27 18.95 9.16
N GLN A 228 3.48 19.99 8.38
CA GLN A 228 2.62 20.36 7.26
C GLN A 228 3.45 20.30 5.98
N LEU A 229 3.10 19.39 5.09
CA LEU A 229 3.75 19.23 3.81
C LEU A 229 3.15 20.20 2.78
N PRO A 230 3.90 20.58 1.74
CA PRO A 230 3.35 21.39 0.65
C PRO A 230 2.37 20.59 -0.21
N ASP A 231 1.54 21.30 -0.97
CA ASP A 231 0.69 20.73 -2.01
C ASP A 231 1.55 20.34 -3.23
N ALA A 232 2.25 19.20 -3.13
CA ALA A 232 3.14 18.69 -4.15
C ALA A 232 3.05 17.16 -4.24
N SER A 233 3.27 16.60 -5.43
CA SER A 233 3.21 15.16 -5.64
C SER A 233 4.22 14.39 -4.79
N TRP A 234 5.45 14.91 -4.65
CA TRP A 234 6.47 14.30 -3.79
C TRP A 234 6.03 14.17 -2.32
N ALA A 235 5.29 15.16 -1.83
CA ALA A 235 4.78 15.15 -0.47
C ALA A 235 3.76 14.03 -0.29
N ARG A 236 2.82 13.91 -1.24
CA ARG A 236 1.79 12.86 -1.24
C ARG A 236 2.36 11.45 -1.36
N ARG A 237 3.40 11.26 -2.20
CA ARG A 237 4.08 9.97 -2.36
C ARG A 237 4.77 9.50 -1.07
N THR A 238 5.19 10.42 -0.23
CA THR A 238 6.13 10.11 0.85
C THR A 238 5.57 10.21 2.27
N VAL A 239 4.31 10.65 2.44
CA VAL A 239 3.64 10.76 3.77
C VAL A 239 3.82 9.52 4.63
N GLY A 240 3.59 8.33 4.06
CA GLY A 240 3.67 7.06 4.79
C GLY A 240 5.10 6.74 5.25
N ILE A 241 6.06 6.93 4.35
CA ILE A 241 7.49 6.69 4.60
C ILE A 241 8.00 7.67 5.65
N PHE A 242 7.62 8.94 5.54
CA PHE A 242 8.00 9.96 6.51
C PHE A 242 7.43 9.69 7.90
N ALA A 243 6.15 9.33 8.00
CA ALA A 243 5.52 8.93 9.26
C ALA A 243 6.26 7.77 9.94
N ASN A 244 6.64 6.76 9.17
CA ASN A 244 7.37 5.60 9.71
C ASN A 244 8.79 5.99 10.16
N ASN A 245 9.52 6.78 9.37
CA ASN A 245 10.86 7.27 9.72
C ASN A 245 10.85 8.14 10.99
N LEU A 246 9.87 9.04 11.12
CA LEU A 246 9.68 9.84 12.33
C LEU A 246 9.43 8.98 13.55
N SER A 247 8.52 8.00 13.46
CA SER A 247 8.20 7.07 14.55
C SER A 247 9.42 6.22 14.97
N GLN A 248 10.30 5.84 14.04
CA GLN A 248 11.54 5.13 14.36
C GLN A 248 12.58 6.04 15.02
N THR A 249 12.75 7.24 14.49
CA THR A 249 13.78 8.19 14.94
C THR A 249 13.44 8.79 16.31
N TYR A 250 12.16 9.00 16.59
CA TYR A 250 11.67 9.61 17.83
C TYR A 250 10.62 8.70 18.50
N PRO A 251 11.05 7.59 19.13
CA PRO A 251 10.13 6.55 19.62
C PRO A 251 9.20 7.01 20.76
N GLU A 252 9.58 8.05 21.51
CA GLU A 252 8.77 8.63 22.60
C GLU A 252 7.75 9.66 22.10
N ARG A 253 7.74 9.96 20.79
CA ARG A 253 7.02 11.10 20.22
C ARG A 253 5.86 10.67 19.34
N ALA A 254 4.70 11.29 19.56
CA ALA A 254 3.59 11.23 18.63
C ALA A 254 3.81 12.21 17.46
N HIS A 255 3.38 11.82 16.27
CA HIS A 255 3.58 12.57 15.04
C HIS A 255 2.28 12.75 14.28
N LEU A 256 1.92 14.01 14.04
CA LEU A 256 0.82 14.40 13.16
C LEU A 256 1.40 14.98 11.87
N ILE A 257 0.99 14.43 10.73
CA ILE A 257 1.44 14.89 9.42
C ILE A 257 0.21 15.29 8.60
N LEU A 258 0.21 16.53 8.13
CA LEU A 258 -0.83 17.12 7.30
C LEU A 258 -0.30 17.23 5.87
N CYS A 259 -1.00 16.63 4.91
CA CYS A 259 -0.61 16.69 3.50
C CYS A 259 -1.82 17.07 2.63
N PRO A 260 -1.77 18.20 1.89
CA PRO A 260 -2.80 18.55 0.94
C PRO A 260 -3.03 17.45 -0.11
N ASP A 261 -4.29 17.21 -0.43
CA ASP A 261 -4.70 16.19 -1.41
C ASP A 261 -4.75 16.72 -2.85
N GLY A 262 -4.46 18.01 -3.07
CA GLY A 262 -4.55 18.69 -4.36
C GLY A 262 -5.97 19.08 -4.79
N GLN A 263 -6.98 18.86 -3.94
CA GLN A 263 -8.41 19.10 -4.21
C GLN A 263 -9.07 19.93 -3.10
N GLY A 264 -8.28 20.74 -2.39
CA GLY A 264 -8.76 21.64 -1.32
C GLY A 264 -9.08 20.95 0.00
N SER A 265 -8.59 19.73 0.21
CA SER A 265 -8.63 19.03 1.50
C SER A 265 -7.23 18.54 1.89
N LEU A 266 -7.09 18.06 3.12
CA LEU A 266 -5.86 17.43 3.60
C LEU A 266 -6.11 15.97 3.99
N THR A 267 -5.12 15.14 3.69
CA THR A 267 -4.94 13.86 4.36
C THR A 267 -4.16 14.08 5.65
N VAL A 268 -4.52 13.32 6.68
CA VAL A 268 -3.84 13.36 7.98
C VAL A 268 -3.28 11.97 8.27
N SER A 269 -2.00 11.90 8.57
CA SER A 269 -1.35 10.68 9.07
C SER A 269 -0.92 10.92 10.52
N LEU A 270 -1.36 10.05 11.41
CA LEU A 270 -1.03 10.06 12.83
C LEU A 270 -0.24 8.80 13.18
N ARG A 271 0.88 8.99 13.86
CA ARG A 271 1.61 7.92 14.57
C ARG A 271 1.63 8.25 16.05
N ALA A 272 1.14 7.33 16.87
CA ALA A 272 1.37 7.42 18.31
C ALA A 272 2.86 7.15 18.62
N ALA A 273 3.31 7.55 19.81
CA ALA A 273 4.63 7.19 20.30
C ALA A 273 4.79 5.66 20.30
N LYS A 274 5.93 5.14 19.86
CA LYS A 274 6.18 3.70 19.86
C LYS A 274 6.17 3.10 21.25
N THR A 275 6.64 3.85 22.24
CA THR A 275 6.64 3.44 23.65
C THR A 275 5.25 3.45 24.27
N HIS A 276 4.31 4.18 23.67
CA HIS A 276 2.91 4.28 24.10
C HIS A 276 1.97 4.22 22.88
N PRO A 277 1.86 3.06 22.21
CA PRO A 277 1.27 2.92 20.88
C PRO A 277 -0.27 2.88 20.91
N HIS A 278 -0.90 3.87 21.55
CA HIS A 278 -2.33 3.93 21.81
C HIS A 278 -2.94 5.31 21.48
N GLY A 279 -4.25 5.32 21.22
CA GLY A 279 -5.03 6.55 21.10
C GLY A 279 -5.10 7.14 19.70
N ALA A 280 -4.30 6.68 18.73
CA ALA A 280 -4.34 7.21 17.36
C ALA A 280 -5.70 6.95 16.70
N SER A 281 -6.23 5.71 16.80
CA SER A 281 -7.53 5.36 16.22
C SER A 281 -8.66 6.16 16.85
N ALA A 282 -8.71 6.20 18.19
CA ALA A 282 -9.72 6.94 18.93
C ALA A 282 -9.69 8.44 18.59
N PHE A 283 -8.50 9.03 18.46
CA PHE A 283 -8.33 10.43 18.06
C PHE A 283 -8.86 10.70 16.66
N CYS A 284 -8.44 9.92 15.66
CA CYS A 284 -8.83 10.14 14.27
C CYS A 284 -10.33 9.94 14.05
N ARG A 285 -10.95 8.96 14.73
CA ARG A 285 -12.41 8.68 14.64
C ARG A 285 -13.31 9.83 15.11
N ARG A 286 -12.75 10.85 15.75
CA ARG A 286 -13.48 12.09 16.10
C ARG A 286 -13.79 12.95 14.87
N TYR A 287 -13.07 12.73 13.78
CA TYR A 287 -13.25 13.43 12.51
C TYR A 287 -13.92 12.51 11.46
N PRO A 288 -14.72 13.08 10.53
CA PRO A 288 -15.25 12.33 9.40
C PRO A 288 -14.14 11.65 8.60
N GLU A 289 -14.42 10.44 8.12
CA GLU A 289 -13.44 9.61 7.39
C GLU A 289 -12.13 9.32 8.17
N GLY A 290 -12.15 9.47 9.49
CA GLY A 290 -11.05 9.13 10.38
C GLY A 290 -11.11 7.69 10.87
N GLY A 291 -9.97 7.01 10.89
CA GLY A 291 -9.87 5.62 11.32
C GLY A 291 -8.44 5.07 11.33
N GLY A 292 -8.30 3.79 11.67
CA GLY A 292 -7.01 3.10 11.71
C GLY A 292 -6.82 2.26 12.98
N ARG A 293 -5.56 1.94 13.27
CA ARG A 293 -5.14 1.13 14.42
C ARG A 293 -4.65 2.01 15.57
N GLU A 294 -4.51 1.44 16.76
CA GLU A 294 -4.11 2.18 17.97
C GLU A 294 -2.78 2.94 17.85
N ALA A 295 -1.80 2.36 17.14
CA ALA A 295 -0.49 2.96 16.93
C ALA A 295 -0.40 3.89 15.71
N ALA A 296 -1.30 3.71 14.73
CA ALA A 296 -1.23 4.36 13.43
C ALA A 296 -2.63 4.53 12.86
N ALA A 297 -3.04 5.78 12.67
CA ALA A 297 -4.35 6.14 12.18
C ALA A 297 -4.25 7.33 11.22
N GLY A 298 -5.37 7.67 10.58
CA GLY A 298 -5.42 8.81 9.68
C GLY A 298 -6.83 9.33 9.46
N ILE A 299 -6.90 10.45 8.75
CA ILE A 299 -8.14 11.09 8.29
C ILE A 299 -7.99 11.27 6.78
N ASN A 300 -8.91 10.71 6.00
CA ASN A 300 -8.79 10.75 4.54
C ASN A 300 -9.07 12.14 3.97
N ARG A 301 -9.97 12.90 4.60
CA ARG A 301 -10.40 14.21 4.13
C ARG A 301 -10.66 15.15 5.29
N LEU A 302 -9.74 16.09 5.50
CA LEU A 302 -9.87 17.17 6.46
C LEU A 302 -10.00 18.51 5.70
N PRO A 303 -11.06 19.30 5.92
CA PRO A 303 -11.14 20.66 5.39
C PRO A 303 -10.04 21.56 5.95
N GLU A 304 -9.48 22.46 5.14
CA GLU A 304 -8.42 23.39 5.57
C GLU A 304 -8.81 24.22 6.81
N VAL A 305 -10.09 24.62 6.89
CA VAL A 305 -10.62 25.39 8.02
C VAL A 305 -10.56 24.65 9.37
N ALA A 306 -10.44 23.32 9.36
CA ALA A 306 -10.37 22.48 10.55
C ALA A 306 -8.94 22.21 11.04
N VAL A 307 -7.91 22.64 10.30
CA VAL A 307 -6.49 22.36 10.62
C VAL A 307 -6.09 22.91 11.98
N THR A 308 -6.44 24.15 12.29
CA THR A 308 -6.10 24.79 13.57
C THR A 308 -6.71 24.05 14.75
N GLU A 309 -7.97 23.64 14.64
CA GLU A 309 -8.67 22.87 15.68
C GLU A 309 -8.04 21.49 15.86
N LEU A 310 -7.72 20.80 14.76
CA LEU A 310 -7.06 19.49 14.78
C LEU A 310 -5.71 19.54 15.52
N ILE A 311 -4.89 20.56 15.24
CA ILE A 311 -3.57 20.71 15.88
C ILE A 311 -3.75 20.91 17.40
N ALA A 312 -4.62 21.83 17.81
CA ALA A 312 -4.86 22.09 19.23
C ALA A 312 -5.38 20.84 19.98
N ASP A 313 -6.24 20.06 19.32
CA ASP A 313 -6.73 18.80 19.84
C ASP A 313 -5.65 17.71 19.95
N PHE A 314 -4.78 17.64 18.94
CA PHE A 314 -3.63 16.73 18.94
C PHE A 314 -2.69 17.05 20.09
N GLU A 315 -2.34 18.31 20.29
CA GLU A 315 -1.51 18.75 21.41
C GLU A 315 -2.16 18.46 22.77
N ARG A 316 -3.48 18.64 22.91
CA ARG A 316 -4.17 18.29 24.15
C ARG A 316 -4.13 16.79 24.44
N THR A 317 -4.21 15.97 23.39
CA THR A 317 -4.29 14.50 23.51
C THR A 317 -2.92 13.86 23.72
N PHE A 318 -1.89 14.34 23.01
CA PHE A 318 -0.57 13.72 22.95
C PHE A 318 0.56 14.61 23.50
N GLY A 319 0.32 15.89 23.72
CA GLY A 319 1.29 16.87 24.24
C GLY A 319 1.30 16.99 25.78
N SER A 320 0.59 16.12 26.50
CA SER A 320 0.63 16.04 27.96
C SER A 320 1.26 14.72 28.38
N SER A 321 2.30 14.76 29.23
CA SER A 321 2.87 13.55 29.83
C SER A 321 1.76 12.78 30.56
N PRO A 322 1.64 11.44 30.43
CA PRO A 322 0.62 10.70 31.12
C PRO A 322 0.75 10.98 32.62
N ARG A 323 -0.32 11.48 33.25
CA ARG A 323 -0.35 11.57 34.71
C ARG A 323 -0.07 10.16 35.21
N LYS A 324 1.01 9.99 35.98
CA LYS A 324 1.20 8.80 36.80
C LYS A 324 -0.08 8.65 37.60
N ILE A 325 -0.84 7.60 37.32
CA ILE A 325 -1.90 7.14 38.20
C ILE A 325 -1.12 6.53 39.37
N GLU A 326 -1.04 7.26 40.48
CA GLU A 326 -0.61 6.73 41.79
C GLU A 326 -1.65 5.74 42.32
#